data_AF-A0ABD2B3E0-F1
#
_entry.id   AF-A0ABD2B3E0-F1
#
_cell.length_a   1.000
_cell.length_b   1.000
_cell.length_c   1.000
_cell.angle_alpha   90.00
_cell.angle_beta   90.00
_cell.angle_gamma   90.00
#
_symmetry.space_group_name_H-M   'P 1'
#
loop_
_entity.id
_entity.type
_entity.pdbx_description
1 polymer ?
#
loop_
_entity_poly.entity_id
_entity_poly.type
_entity_poly.pdbx_seq_one_letter_code
_entity_poly.pdbx_strand_id
1 'polypeptide(L)'
;MNFLEIEDLAKHGTMLPPNIMGLTDEQVEELKLKDEWGEKCVPMGGWTFNKDAIGRRNGRQPNEKMQEILKNNVEDARTMISKKLVQQDKLLTQKIVQDALDILRGAVMIVYPMGLPPHDVIRQEFENTEDLTGTQASLEVIDISLAQLWFSGKEMIQGKKLKNFLGSNEKTKVIVKLQKRGAGMPGREPLMSEEERKLLMLHAYKRQEQIK
;
A
#
# COMPACT_ATOMS: atom_id res chain seq x y z
N MET A 1 0.49 -4.63 -0.05
CA MET A 1 1.90 -4.31 -0.30
C MET A 1 2.18 -2.86 0.05
N ASN A 2 3.04 -2.64 1.03
CA ASN A 2 3.44 -1.31 1.48
C ASN A 2 4.72 -0.86 0.77
N PHE A 3 4.60 0.01 -0.23
CA PHE A 3 5.74 0.50 -1.01
C PHE A 3 6.81 1.22 -0.19
N LEU A 4 6.43 1.82 0.95
CA LEU A 4 7.36 2.52 1.83
C LEU A 4 8.42 1.57 2.40
N GLU A 5 8.05 0.32 2.67
CA GLU A 5 8.99 -0.66 3.23
C GLU A 5 10.12 -0.98 2.24
N ILE A 6 9.84 -1.05 0.93
CA ILE A 6 10.88 -1.26 -0.10
C ILE A 6 11.76 -0.01 -0.25
N GLU A 7 11.19 1.19 -0.11
CA GLU A 7 11.97 2.43 -0.11
C GLU A 7 12.90 2.52 1.10
N ASP A 8 12.44 2.08 2.28
CA ASP A 8 13.25 2.00 3.49
C ASP A 8 14.32 0.90 3.38
N LEU A 9 14.01 -0.24 2.75
CA LEU A 9 14.99 -1.29 2.42
C LEU A 9 16.13 -0.73 1.55
N ALA A 10 15.80 0.12 0.58
CA ALA A 10 16.80 0.77 -0.26
C ALA A 10 17.68 1.74 0.53
N LYS A 11 17.15 2.43 1.54
CA LYS A 11 17.91 3.42 2.32
C LYS A 11 18.70 2.84 3.48
N HIS A 12 18.18 1.80 4.13
CA HIS A 12 18.64 1.35 5.44
C HIS A 12 18.91 -0.15 5.52
N GLY A 13 18.69 -0.92 4.45
CA GLY A 13 18.93 -2.37 4.48
C GLY A 13 17.80 -3.17 5.12
N THR A 14 18.09 -4.41 5.47
CA THR A 14 17.08 -5.38 5.96
C THR A 14 16.61 -5.07 7.38
N MET A 15 15.43 -5.57 7.76
CA MET A 15 14.95 -5.43 9.15
C MET A 15 15.86 -6.13 10.16
N LEU A 16 16.05 -5.48 11.30
CA LEU A 16 16.71 -6.09 12.46
C LEU A 16 15.84 -7.21 13.04
N PRO A 17 16.47 -8.26 13.61
CA PRO A 17 15.77 -9.29 14.35
C PRO A 17 14.88 -8.72 15.48
N PRO A 18 13.72 -9.34 15.79
CA PRO A 18 12.79 -8.82 16.81
C PRO A 18 13.39 -8.65 18.21
N ASN A 19 14.42 -9.42 18.56
CA ASN A 19 15.13 -9.33 19.83
C ASN A 19 16.13 -8.16 19.90
N ILE A 20 16.47 -7.54 18.77
CA ILE A 20 17.37 -6.38 18.69
C ILE A 20 16.59 -5.09 18.44
N MET A 21 15.47 -5.19 17.73
CA MET A 21 14.66 -4.04 17.35
C MET A 21 14.21 -3.23 18.58
N GLY A 22 14.47 -1.92 18.55
CA GLY A 22 14.09 -0.98 19.63
C GLY A 22 15.04 -0.93 20.82
N LEU A 23 16.14 -1.69 20.81
CA LEU A 23 17.21 -1.59 21.81
C LEU A 23 18.23 -0.51 21.42
N THR A 24 18.88 0.08 22.42
CA THR A 24 20.03 0.97 22.19
C THR A 24 21.29 0.18 21.86
N ASP A 25 22.25 0.83 21.19
CA ASP A 25 23.54 0.21 20.84
C ASP A 25 24.25 -0.38 22.09
N GLU A 26 24.14 0.31 23.25
CA GLU A 26 24.67 -0.13 24.55
C GLU A 26 24.00 -1.42 25.07
N GLN A 27 22.66 -1.50 24.98
CA GLN A 27 21.91 -2.68 25.41
C GLN A 27 22.23 -3.90 24.53
N VAL A 28 22.40 -3.68 23.23
CA VAL A 28 22.78 -4.74 22.28
C VAL A 28 24.17 -5.29 22.62
N GLU A 29 25.12 -4.42 22.97
CA GLU A 29 26.47 -4.81 23.37
C GLU A 29 26.49 -5.55 24.71
N GLU A 30 25.77 -5.05 25.72
CA GLU A 30 25.65 -5.67 27.06
C GLU A 30 25.04 -7.07 26.97
N LEU A 31 23.97 -7.22 26.20
CA LEU A 31 23.28 -8.49 25.96
C LEU A 31 24.00 -9.38 24.92
N LYS A 32 25.08 -8.89 24.31
CA LYS A 32 25.87 -9.58 23.27
C LYS A 32 25.02 -10.09 22.11
N LEU A 33 23.98 -9.35 21.76
CA LEU A 33 23.09 -9.69 20.66
C LEU A 33 23.77 -9.41 19.32
N LYS A 34 23.53 -10.27 18.33
CA LYS A 34 24.10 -10.15 16.99
C LYS A 34 23.05 -10.29 15.91
N ASP A 35 23.13 -9.44 14.89
CA ASP A 35 22.32 -9.58 13.69
C ASP A 35 22.92 -10.66 12.77
N GLU A 36 22.50 -11.91 12.99
CA GLU A 36 22.89 -13.04 12.13
C GLU A 36 22.37 -12.92 10.69
N TRP A 37 21.29 -12.17 10.49
CA TRP A 37 20.65 -12.02 9.18
C TRP A 37 21.36 -10.98 8.33
N GLY A 38 21.96 -9.96 8.93
CA GLY A 38 22.77 -8.98 8.22
C GLY A 38 23.94 -9.58 7.44
N GLU A 39 24.51 -10.71 7.89
CA GLU A 39 25.57 -11.44 7.18
C GLU A 39 25.04 -12.43 6.13
N LYS A 40 23.82 -12.93 6.29
CA LYS A 40 23.18 -13.86 5.35
C LYS A 40 22.51 -13.12 4.18
N CYS A 41 21.85 -12.01 4.47
CA CYS A 41 21.06 -11.21 3.54
C CYS A 41 21.86 -9.99 3.08
N VAL A 42 23.01 -10.22 2.45
CA VAL A 42 23.87 -9.15 1.95
C VAL A 42 23.38 -8.68 0.57
N PRO A 43 23.27 -7.36 0.33
CA PRO A 43 22.88 -6.86 -0.96
C PRO A 43 23.97 -7.09 -2.02
N MET A 44 23.54 -7.24 -3.28
CA MET A 44 24.40 -7.43 -4.43
C MET A 44 25.35 -6.23 -4.60
N GLY A 45 26.65 -6.53 -4.71
CA GLY A 45 27.67 -5.48 -4.83
C GLY A 45 28.01 -4.77 -3.52
N GLY A 46 27.64 -5.35 -2.37
CA GLY A 46 28.02 -4.86 -1.05
C GLY A 46 27.12 -3.75 -0.51
N TRP A 47 27.49 -3.22 0.65
CA TRP A 47 26.70 -2.23 1.39
C TRP A 47 27.57 -1.09 1.93
N THR A 48 26.92 0.03 2.23
CA THR A 48 27.49 1.12 3.02
C THR A 48 26.62 1.37 4.25
N PHE A 49 27.17 2.03 5.27
CA PHE A 49 26.43 2.24 6.51
C PHE A 49 25.57 3.50 6.43
N ASN A 50 24.28 3.34 6.68
CA ASN A 50 23.31 4.42 6.81
C ASN A 50 22.27 4.07 7.88
N LYS A 51 22.48 4.59 9.10
CA LYS A 51 21.67 4.25 10.27
C LYS A 51 20.19 4.61 10.05
N ASP A 52 19.30 3.68 10.38
CA ASP A 52 17.88 3.94 10.47
C ASP A 52 17.59 4.77 11.73
N ALA A 53 16.98 5.95 11.55
CA ALA A 53 16.62 6.84 12.66
C ALA A 53 15.61 6.21 13.63
N ILE A 54 14.77 5.30 13.13
CA ILE A 54 13.75 4.59 13.93
C ILE A 54 14.36 3.35 14.60
N GLY A 55 15.49 2.84 14.09
CA GLY A 55 16.14 1.63 14.62
C GLY A 55 15.40 0.32 14.30
N ARG A 56 14.65 0.28 13.19
CA ARG A 56 13.97 -0.95 12.71
C ARG A 56 14.86 -1.76 11.76
N ARG A 57 15.69 -1.09 10.97
CA ARG A 57 16.58 -1.70 9.96
C ARG A 57 18.04 -1.64 10.39
N ASN A 58 18.86 -2.55 9.86
CA ASN A 58 20.25 -2.75 10.31
C ASN A 58 21.26 -1.70 9.81
N GLY A 59 20.81 -0.77 8.97
CA GLY A 59 21.62 0.30 8.41
C GLY A 59 22.58 -0.14 7.30
N ARG A 60 22.51 -1.39 6.82
CA ARG A 60 23.34 -1.89 5.72
C ARG A 60 22.71 -1.54 4.37
N GLN A 61 22.82 -0.27 3.98
CA GLN A 61 22.20 0.20 2.74
C GLN A 61 22.89 -0.41 1.50
N PRO A 62 22.13 -0.84 0.47
CA PRO A 62 22.69 -1.23 -0.82
C PRO A 62 23.47 -0.08 -1.49
N ASN A 63 24.32 -0.41 -2.46
CA ASN A 63 24.97 0.59 -3.31
C ASN A 63 23.96 1.39 -4.15
N GLU A 64 24.36 2.57 -4.63
CA GLU A 64 23.47 3.51 -5.35
C GLU A 64 22.73 2.85 -6.53
N LYS A 65 23.42 2.02 -7.33
CA LYS A 65 22.81 1.31 -8.46
C LYS A 65 21.69 0.37 -8.01
N MET A 66 21.89 -0.37 -6.92
CA MET A 66 20.87 -1.26 -6.37
C MET A 66 19.72 -0.50 -5.73
N GLN A 67 19.99 0.66 -5.12
CA GLN A 67 18.92 1.54 -4.63
C GLN A 67 18.04 2.06 -5.77
N GLU A 68 18.65 2.46 -6.88
CA GLU A 68 17.92 2.89 -8.08
C GLU A 68 17.03 1.78 -8.64
N ILE A 69 17.52 0.54 -8.68
CA ILE A 69 16.71 -0.62 -9.09
C ILE A 69 15.46 -0.72 -8.22
N LEU A 70 15.58 -0.68 -6.89
CA LEU A 70 14.41 -0.76 -6.00
C LEU A 70 13.46 0.42 -6.21
N LYS A 71 13.97 1.65 -6.27
CA LYS A 71 13.15 2.87 -6.45
C LYS A 71 12.41 2.87 -7.78
N ASN A 72 13.09 2.59 -8.88
CA ASN A 72 12.48 2.57 -10.21
C ASN A 72 11.36 1.52 -10.29
N ASN A 73 11.61 0.31 -9.80
CA ASN A 73 10.60 -0.75 -9.81
C ASN A 73 9.41 -0.43 -8.87
N VAL A 74 9.63 0.27 -7.75
CA VAL A 74 8.55 0.80 -6.90
C VAL A 74 7.71 1.83 -7.65
N GLU A 75 8.34 2.76 -8.36
CA GLU A 75 7.63 3.75 -9.18
C GLU A 75 6.83 3.08 -10.30
N ASP A 76 7.44 2.13 -11.02
CA ASP A 76 6.78 1.36 -12.07
C ASP A 76 5.54 0.64 -11.53
N ALA A 77 5.69 -0.12 -10.43
CA ALA A 77 4.57 -0.80 -9.78
C ALA A 77 3.48 0.18 -9.33
N ARG A 78 3.83 1.35 -8.78
CA ARG A 78 2.87 2.41 -8.42
C ARG A 78 2.11 2.94 -9.63
N THR A 79 2.77 3.10 -10.78
CA THR A 79 2.07 3.54 -12.01
C THR A 79 1.08 2.49 -12.51
N MET A 80 1.43 1.20 -12.41
CA MET A 80 0.58 0.07 -12.84
C MET A 80 -0.71 -0.10 -12.04
N ILE A 81 -0.74 0.34 -10.78
CA ILE A 81 -1.93 0.25 -9.91
C ILE A 81 -2.49 1.63 -9.50
N SER A 82 -2.07 2.69 -10.17
CA SER A 82 -2.43 4.06 -9.81
C SER A 82 -3.92 4.33 -9.96
N LYS A 83 -4.50 5.12 -9.03
CA LYS A 83 -5.87 5.67 -9.16
C LYS A 83 -6.05 6.51 -10.44
N LYS A 84 -4.96 7.05 -11.00
CA LYS A 84 -4.97 7.82 -12.25
C LYS A 84 -5.43 6.98 -13.46
N LEU A 85 -5.33 5.66 -13.41
CA LEU A 85 -5.78 4.77 -14.49
C LEU A 85 -7.27 4.93 -14.80
N VAL A 86 -8.09 5.25 -13.78
CA VAL A 86 -9.52 5.50 -13.93
C VAL A 86 -9.82 6.77 -14.74
N GLN A 87 -8.92 7.76 -14.72
CA GLN A 87 -9.05 8.98 -15.53
C GLN A 87 -8.56 8.76 -16.97
N GLN A 88 -7.70 7.77 -17.18
CA GLN A 88 -7.15 7.40 -18.49
C GLN A 88 -7.97 6.30 -19.19
N ASP A 89 -9.11 5.90 -18.62
CA ASP A 89 -9.93 4.78 -19.06
C ASP A 89 -9.14 3.48 -19.29
N LYS A 90 -8.08 3.28 -18.51
CA LYS A 90 -7.26 2.06 -18.54
C LYS A 90 -7.82 1.02 -17.58
N LEU A 91 -8.04 -0.18 -18.10
CA LEU A 91 -8.53 -1.32 -17.32
C LEU A 91 -7.44 -1.82 -16.35
N LEU A 92 -7.80 -1.94 -15.07
CA LEU A 92 -6.99 -2.64 -14.07
C LEU A 92 -7.54 -4.06 -13.90
N THR A 93 -6.67 -5.07 -14.02
CA THR A 93 -7.03 -6.49 -13.85
C THR A 93 -6.18 -7.12 -12.77
N GLN A 94 -6.64 -8.25 -12.21
CA GLN A 94 -5.86 -9.01 -11.22
C GLN A 94 -4.49 -9.43 -11.77
N LYS A 95 -4.39 -9.72 -13.07
CA LYS A 95 -3.12 -10.01 -13.73
C LYS A 95 -2.15 -8.84 -13.66
N ILE A 96 -2.60 -7.62 -13.94
CA ILE A 96 -1.75 -6.42 -13.85
C ILE A 96 -1.24 -6.20 -12.41
N VAL A 97 -2.10 -6.47 -11.42
CA VAL A 97 -1.70 -6.39 -10.01
C VAL A 97 -0.66 -7.46 -9.68
N GLN A 98 -0.82 -8.68 -10.18
CA GLN A 98 0.15 -9.76 -10.01
C GLN A 98 1.49 -9.42 -10.69
N ASP A 99 1.46 -8.92 -11.92
CA ASP A 99 2.65 -8.49 -12.66
C ASP A 99 3.40 -7.38 -11.89
N ALA A 100 2.68 -6.43 -11.28
CA ALA A 100 3.29 -5.40 -10.45
C ALA A 100 3.97 -5.98 -9.19
N LEU A 101 3.36 -6.98 -8.54
CA LEU A 101 4.00 -7.68 -7.42
C LEU A 101 5.25 -8.46 -7.87
N ASP A 102 5.20 -9.09 -9.04
CA ASP A 102 6.32 -9.89 -9.56
C ASP A 102 7.51 -9.01 -9.98
N ILE A 103 7.24 -7.80 -10.49
CA ILE A 103 8.27 -6.77 -10.71
C ILE A 103 9.01 -6.45 -9.41
N LEU A 104 8.26 -6.21 -8.32
CA LEU A 104 8.86 -5.92 -7.02
C LEU A 104 9.63 -7.10 -6.44
N ARG A 105 9.09 -8.32 -6.55
CA ARG A 105 9.80 -9.55 -6.15
C ARG A 105 11.10 -9.73 -6.92
N GLY A 106 11.06 -9.51 -8.23
CA GLY A 106 12.24 -9.56 -9.10
C GLY A 106 13.29 -8.52 -8.69
N ALA A 107 12.88 -7.27 -8.44
CA ALA A 107 13.78 -6.21 -7.99
C ALA A 107 14.44 -6.55 -6.64
N VAL A 108 13.66 -7.04 -5.66
CA VAL A 108 14.20 -7.48 -4.36
C VAL A 108 15.15 -8.66 -4.54
N MET A 109 14.85 -9.62 -5.40
CA MET A 109 15.73 -10.78 -5.65
C MET A 109 17.04 -10.39 -6.35
N ILE A 110 17.02 -9.39 -7.23
CA ILE A 110 18.23 -8.83 -7.84
C ILE A 110 19.11 -8.18 -6.79
N VAL A 111 18.51 -7.35 -5.91
CA VAL A 111 19.27 -6.64 -4.89
C VAL A 111 19.69 -7.56 -3.74
N TYR A 112 18.88 -8.53 -3.35
CA TYR A 112 19.16 -9.50 -2.29
C TYR A 112 19.01 -10.93 -2.82
N PRO A 113 20.05 -11.49 -3.48
CA PRO A 113 20.00 -12.83 -4.09
C PRO A 113 19.76 -13.97 -3.09
N MET A 114 20.20 -13.78 -1.83
CA MET A 114 19.97 -14.74 -0.75
C MET A 114 18.60 -14.55 -0.07
N GLY A 115 17.76 -13.68 -0.63
CA GLY A 115 16.47 -13.31 -0.07
C GLY A 115 16.57 -12.36 1.12
N LEU A 116 15.41 -11.98 1.62
CA LEU A 116 15.26 -11.17 2.83
C LEU A 116 15.07 -12.05 4.07
N PRO A 117 15.34 -11.51 5.28
CA PRO A 117 15.08 -12.22 6.51
C PRO A 117 13.60 -12.64 6.64
N PRO A 118 13.28 -13.76 7.29
CA PRO A 118 11.91 -14.27 7.45
C PRO A 118 11.02 -13.34 8.30
N HIS A 119 11.62 -12.53 9.15
CA HIS A 119 10.94 -11.51 9.94
C HIS A 119 10.82 -10.16 9.21
N ASP A 120 11.35 -10.03 7.99
CA ASP A 120 11.23 -8.80 7.21
C ASP A 120 9.81 -8.71 6.63
N VAL A 121 9.13 -7.59 6.89
CA VAL A 121 7.74 -7.36 6.48
C VAL A 121 7.57 -7.49 4.96
N ILE A 122 8.57 -7.09 4.17
CA ILE A 122 8.50 -7.19 2.70
C ILE A 122 8.38 -8.65 2.27
N ARG A 123 9.14 -9.54 2.93
CA ARG A 123 9.08 -10.98 2.64
C ARG A 123 7.75 -11.57 3.07
N GLN A 124 7.29 -11.21 4.26
CA GLN A 124 6.00 -11.67 4.77
C GLN A 124 4.86 -11.28 3.83
N GLU A 125 4.82 -10.01 3.38
CA GLU A 125 3.85 -9.51 2.40
C GLU A 125 3.94 -10.26 1.05
N PHE A 126 5.14 -10.63 0.59
CA PHE A 126 5.26 -11.40 -0.65
C PHE A 126 4.77 -12.84 -0.52
N GLU A 127 4.92 -13.43 0.67
CA GLU A 127 4.54 -14.80 0.99
C GLU A 127 3.09 -14.90 1.53
N ASN A 128 2.40 -13.76 1.72
CA ASN A 128 1.10 -13.66 2.39
C ASN A 128 1.11 -14.31 3.79
N THR A 129 2.16 -14.08 4.56
CA THR A 129 2.35 -14.61 5.93
C THR A 129 2.40 -13.52 6.98
N GLU A 130 2.11 -12.27 6.60
CA GLU A 130 2.05 -11.15 7.51
C GLU A 130 0.93 -11.31 8.54
N ASP A 131 1.23 -10.99 9.79
CA ASP A 131 0.22 -10.91 10.84
C ASP A 131 -0.30 -9.47 10.93
N LEU A 132 -1.53 -9.28 10.48
CA LEU A 132 -2.19 -7.98 10.54
C LEU A 132 -2.97 -7.77 11.85
N THR A 133 -3.06 -8.76 12.74
CA THR A 133 -3.90 -8.63 13.94
C THR A 133 -3.50 -7.43 14.81
N GLY A 134 -4.50 -6.65 15.23
CA GLY A 134 -4.28 -5.44 16.02
C GLY A 134 -3.70 -4.24 15.25
N THR A 135 -3.39 -4.37 13.96
CA THR A 135 -2.89 -3.27 13.13
C THR A 135 -4.01 -2.51 12.43
N GLN A 136 -3.76 -1.25 12.06
CA GLN A 136 -4.69 -0.46 11.23
C GLN A 136 -4.91 -1.09 9.85
N ALA A 137 -3.88 -1.74 9.29
CA ALA A 137 -3.97 -2.43 8.00
C ALA A 137 -5.02 -3.56 8.01
N SER A 138 -5.29 -4.19 9.16
CA SER A 138 -6.36 -5.20 9.27
C SER A 138 -7.76 -4.66 8.93
N LEU A 139 -7.98 -3.35 9.07
CA LEU A 139 -9.25 -2.71 8.73
C LEU A 139 -9.44 -2.53 7.22
N GLU A 140 -8.33 -2.48 6.47
CA GLU A 140 -8.32 -2.31 5.02
C GLU A 140 -8.46 -3.65 4.27
N VAL A 141 -8.12 -4.76 4.93
CA VAL A 141 -8.24 -6.10 4.37
C VAL A 141 -9.62 -6.69 4.69
N ILE A 142 -10.39 -6.98 3.65
CA ILE A 142 -11.72 -7.58 3.77
C ILE A 142 -11.68 -8.95 3.11
N ASP A 143 -11.99 -9.99 3.88
CA ASP A 143 -12.19 -11.34 3.36
C ASP A 143 -13.29 -11.34 2.29
N ILE A 144 -13.08 -12.05 1.17
CA ILE A 144 -14.01 -12.10 0.03
C ILE A 144 -15.41 -12.57 0.46
N SER A 145 -15.51 -13.47 1.44
CA SER A 145 -16.78 -13.96 1.98
C SER A 145 -17.52 -12.92 2.83
N LEU A 146 -16.80 -11.95 3.39
CA LEU A 146 -17.33 -10.83 4.17
C LEU A 146 -17.45 -9.54 3.35
N ALA A 147 -17.00 -9.53 2.10
CA ALA A 147 -17.04 -8.37 1.22
C ALA A 147 -18.46 -8.15 0.66
N GLN A 148 -19.00 -6.95 0.87
CA GLN A 148 -20.26 -6.48 0.30
C GLN A 148 -19.99 -5.29 -0.62
N LEU A 149 -20.58 -5.33 -1.82
CA LEU A 149 -20.54 -4.23 -2.77
C LEU A 149 -21.88 -3.49 -2.73
N TRP A 150 -21.83 -2.16 -2.81
CA TRP A 150 -23.00 -1.30 -2.74
C TRP A 150 -23.02 -0.31 -3.90
N PHE A 151 -24.16 -0.21 -4.55
CA PHE A 151 -24.40 0.76 -5.61
C PHE A 151 -25.75 1.46 -5.37
N SER A 152 -25.72 2.81 -5.34
CA SER A 152 -26.92 3.65 -5.17
C SER A 152 -27.82 3.24 -3.99
N GLY A 153 -27.21 2.93 -2.83
CA GLY A 153 -27.93 2.53 -1.62
C GLY A 153 -28.52 1.11 -1.65
N LYS A 154 -28.19 0.29 -2.66
CA LYS A 154 -28.58 -1.12 -2.74
C LYS A 154 -27.35 -2.01 -2.70
N GLU A 155 -27.45 -3.10 -1.95
CA GLU A 155 -26.43 -4.15 -1.92
C GLU A 155 -26.43 -4.93 -3.24
N MET A 156 -25.24 -5.10 -3.82
CA MET A 156 -24.97 -5.89 -5.01
C MET A 156 -24.72 -7.33 -4.63
N ILE A 157 -25.81 -8.09 -4.49
CA ILE A 157 -25.77 -9.51 -4.10
C ILE A 157 -24.94 -10.33 -5.09
N GLN A 158 -23.99 -11.11 -4.56
CA GLN A 158 -23.13 -12.00 -5.34
C GLN A 158 -23.96 -13.00 -6.17
N GLY A 159 -23.44 -13.39 -7.35
CA GLY A 159 -24.12 -14.30 -8.28
C GLY A 159 -25.20 -13.68 -9.17
N LYS A 160 -25.63 -12.44 -8.90
CA LYS A 160 -26.51 -11.69 -9.81
C LYS A 160 -25.71 -10.95 -10.88
N LYS A 161 -26.28 -10.80 -12.08
CA LYS A 161 -25.66 -10.04 -13.18
C LYS A 161 -25.66 -8.54 -12.86
N LEU A 162 -24.60 -7.83 -13.24
CA LEU A 162 -24.46 -6.38 -13.05
C LEU A 162 -25.63 -5.58 -13.62
N LYS A 163 -26.18 -6.01 -14.77
CA LYS A 163 -27.36 -5.37 -15.39
C LYS A 163 -28.58 -5.29 -14.47
N ASN A 164 -28.71 -6.19 -13.49
CA ASN A 164 -29.82 -6.17 -12.54
C ASN A 164 -29.72 -5.00 -11.55
N PHE A 165 -28.53 -4.44 -11.37
CA PHE A 165 -28.26 -3.31 -10.48
C PHE A 165 -28.07 -2.01 -11.27
N LEU A 166 -27.38 -2.07 -12.41
CA LEU A 166 -27.02 -0.91 -13.23
C LEU A 166 -28.07 -0.55 -14.28
N GLY A 167 -28.96 -1.48 -14.64
CA GLY A 167 -29.92 -1.32 -15.74
C GLY A 167 -29.33 -1.61 -17.12
N SER A 168 -30.05 -1.20 -18.16
CA SER A 168 -29.69 -1.39 -19.57
C SER A 168 -28.97 -0.16 -20.13
N ASN A 169 -27.79 0.16 -19.59
CA ASN A 169 -26.98 1.27 -20.08
C ASN A 169 -25.76 0.76 -20.87
N GLU A 170 -25.48 1.33 -22.04
CA GLU A 170 -24.36 0.91 -22.90
C GLU A 170 -23.00 1.49 -22.50
N LYS A 171 -22.96 2.75 -22.03
CA LYS A 171 -21.73 3.43 -21.59
C LYS A 171 -21.98 4.18 -20.30
N THR A 172 -21.62 3.59 -19.16
CA THR A 172 -21.85 4.19 -17.84
C THR A 172 -20.63 4.01 -16.95
N LYS A 173 -20.22 5.12 -16.32
CA LYS A 173 -19.27 5.10 -15.22
C LYS A 173 -20.02 4.96 -13.92
N VAL A 174 -19.61 4.01 -13.09
CA VAL A 174 -20.30 3.67 -11.85
C VAL A 174 -19.30 3.73 -10.69
N ILE A 175 -19.75 4.30 -9.57
CA ILE A 175 -19.02 4.28 -8.30
C ILE A 175 -19.68 3.21 -7.43
N VAL A 176 -18.91 2.20 -7.06
CA VAL A 176 -19.34 1.11 -6.17
C VAL A 176 -18.55 1.21 -4.87
N LYS A 177 -19.24 1.06 -3.75
CA LYS A 177 -18.61 1.08 -2.43
C LYS A 177 -18.39 -0.34 -1.93
N LEU A 178 -17.18 -0.62 -1.47
CA LEU A 178 -16.82 -1.87 -0.81
C LEU A 178 -16.92 -1.70 0.71
N GLN A 179 -17.58 -2.63 1.38
CA GLN A 179 -17.71 -2.65 2.85
C GLN A 179 -17.67 -4.06 3.40
N LYS A 180 -17.30 -4.18 4.68
CA LYS A 180 -17.37 -5.43 5.44
C LYS A 180 -18.82 -5.71 5.84
N ARG A 181 -19.21 -6.98 5.75
CA ARG A 181 -20.53 -7.46 6.16
C ARG A 181 -20.81 -7.10 7.61
N GLY A 182 -21.96 -6.47 7.84
CA GLY A 182 -22.39 -6.00 9.16
C GLY A 182 -22.12 -4.51 9.43
N ALA A 183 -21.38 -3.81 8.57
CA ALA A 183 -21.15 -2.37 8.69
C ALA A 183 -22.38 -1.50 8.32
N GLY A 184 -23.47 -2.12 7.85
CA GLY A 184 -24.69 -1.42 7.43
C GLY A 184 -24.59 -0.80 6.03
N MET A 185 -25.51 0.11 5.71
CA MET A 185 -25.50 0.82 4.44
C MET A 185 -24.38 1.88 4.43
N PRO A 186 -23.55 1.96 3.37
CA PRO A 186 -22.52 2.98 3.29
C PRO A 186 -23.12 4.39 3.31
N GLY A 187 -22.45 5.31 4.01
CA GLY A 187 -22.80 6.73 3.98
C GLY A 187 -22.83 7.25 2.53
N ARG A 188 -23.77 8.16 2.24
CA ARG A 188 -23.82 8.80 0.92
C ARG A 188 -22.56 9.64 0.70
N GLU A 189 -22.04 9.63 -0.52
CA GLU A 189 -20.98 10.56 -0.88
C GLU A 189 -21.53 12.00 -0.83
N PRO A 190 -20.75 12.97 -0.34
CA PRO A 190 -21.12 14.37 -0.44
C PRO A 190 -21.28 14.74 -1.92
N LEU A 191 -22.39 15.39 -2.25
CA LEU A 191 -22.76 15.73 -3.63
C LEU A 191 -21.81 16.75 -4.29
N MET A 192 -20.95 17.41 -3.49
CA MET A 192 -20.04 18.45 -3.95
C MET A 192 -18.76 18.43 -3.10
N SER A 193 -17.65 18.89 -3.69
CA SER A 193 -16.40 19.08 -2.97
C SER A 193 -16.50 20.24 -1.96
N GLU A 194 -15.59 20.31 -0.99
CA GLU A 194 -15.56 21.45 -0.05
C GLU A 194 -15.29 22.79 -0.76
N GLU A 195 -14.50 22.77 -1.82
CA GLU A 195 -14.18 23.96 -2.62
C GLU A 195 -15.42 24.45 -3.39
N GLU A 196 -16.14 23.53 -4.03
CA GLU A 196 -17.41 23.84 -4.71
C GLU A 196 -18.43 24.39 -3.72
N ARG A 197 -18.50 23.81 -2.51
CA ARG A 197 -19.39 24.28 -1.44
C ARG A 197 -19.06 25.71 -1.01
N LYS A 198 -17.77 26.04 -0.86
CA LYS A 198 -17.31 27.40 -0.55
C LYS A 198 -17.66 28.39 -1.66
N LEU A 199 -17.44 28.03 -2.93
CA LEU A 199 -17.79 28.88 -4.07
C LEU A 199 -19.31 29.16 -4.13
N LEU A 200 -20.12 28.15 -3.86
CA LEU A 200 -21.58 28.28 -3.86
C LEU A 200 -22.07 29.17 -2.71
N MET A 201 -21.47 29.04 -1.52
CA MET A 201 -21.71 29.95 -0.39
C MET A 201 -21.31 31.39 -0.71
N LEU A 202 -20.14 31.61 -1.32
CA LEU A 202 -19.67 32.95 -1.73
C LEU A 202 -20.60 33.58 -2.77
N HIS A 203 -21.08 32.80 -3.73
CA HIS A 203 -22.02 33.28 -4.75
C HIS A 203 -23.39 33.63 -4.14
N ALA A 204 -23.88 32.82 -3.19
CA ALA A 204 -25.12 33.11 -2.46
C ALA A 204 -25.00 34.40 -1.63
N TYR A 205 -23.87 34.62 -0.97
CA TYR A 205 -23.59 35.84 -0.21
C TYR A 205 -23.58 37.08 -1.11
N LYS A 206 -22.87 37.04 -2.25
CA LYS A 206 -22.86 38.16 -3.23
C LYS A 206 -24.25 38.49 -3.77
N ARG A 207 -25.11 37.49 -4.03
CA ARG A 207 -26.51 37.75 -4.42
C ARG A 207 -27.30 38.44 -3.31
N GLN A 208 -27.09 38.07 -2.05
CA GLN A 208 -27.78 38.73 -0.93
C GLN A 208 -27.36 40.19 -0.79
N GLU A 209 -26.10 40.52 -1.05
CA GLU A 209 -25.63 41.92 -1.05
C GLU A 209 -26.20 42.73 -2.22
N GLN A 210 -26.42 42.12 -3.39
CA GLN A 210 -27.00 42.80 -4.57
C GLN A 210 -28.51 43.02 -4.49
N ILE A 211 -29.21 42.29 -3.61
CA ILE A 211 -30.67 42.38 -3.41
C ILE A 211 -31.01 43.36 -2.26
N LYS A 212 -30.01 43.79 -1.48
CA LYS A 212 -30.14 44.91 -0.53
C LYS A 212 -29.96 46.25 -1.22
#